data_AF-A0A3B3ZTA1-F1
#
_entry.id   AF-A0A3B3ZTA1-F1
#
_cell.length_a   1.000
_cell.length_b   1.000
_cell.length_c   1.000
_cell.angle_alpha   90.00
_cell.angle_beta   90.00
_cell.angle_gamma   90.00
#
_symmetry.space_group_name_H-M   'P 1'
#
loop_
_entity.id
_entity.type
_entity.pdbx_description
1 polymer ?
#
loop_
_entity_poly.entity_id
_entity_poly.type
_entity_poly.pdbx_seq_one_letter_code
_entity_poly.pdbx_strand_id
1 'polypeptide(L)'
;RNYFNHVSSQDPGRAPLLLSAECQRSGTVTRVSLDYHCCPATAPSTQLTAVQVLLPLDHTATDLQCQPPASWNSEERRLLWKLPNLSPTNHSKGSGTLCASWQCLEAPRGPAPSLAVQFVGSGASLSGMDLELVGSRYRMSLVKKRFATGKYMAGCSL
;
A
#
# COMPACT_ATOMS: atom_id res chain seq x y z
N ARG A 1 -16.87 -3.71 26.15
CA ARG A 1 -15.40 -3.64 26.33
C ARG A 1 -14.76 -3.86 24.96
N ASN A 2 -13.99 -2.90 24.47
CA ASN A 2 -13.18 -3.11 23.27
C ASN A 2 -11.90 -3.80 23.70
N TYR A 3 -11.69 -5.05 23.29
CA TYR A 3 -10.43 -5.76 23.52
C TYR A 3 -9.44 -5.31 22.45
N PHE A 4 -8.42 -4.54 22.86
CA PHE A 4 -7.33 -4.16 21.98
C PHE A 4 -6.25 -5.25 22.05
N ASN A 5 -5.97 -5.87 20.90
CA ASN A 5 -4.88 -6.84 20.75
C ASN A 5 -3.92 -6.33 19.67
N HIS A 6 -2.62 -6.62 19.82
CA HIS A 6 -1.57 -6.24 18.88
C HIS A 6 -0.99 -7.50 18.22
N VAL A 7 -0.77 -7.44 16.90
CA VAL A 7 -0.13 -8.51 16.13
C VAL A 7 1.05 -7.90 15.39
N SER A 8 2.25 -8.45 15.60
CA SER A 8 3.48 -8.05 14.91
C SER A 8 4.13 -9.23 14.21
N SER A 9 4.69 -8.99 13.03
CA SER A 9 5.43 -9.98 12.27
C SER A 9 6.56 -9.31 11.49
N GLN A 10 7.68 -10.01 11.35
CA GLN A 10 8.74 -9.67 10.40
C GLN A 10 8.64 -10.47 9.10
N ASP A 11 7.83 -11.53 9.08
CA ASP A 11 7.57 -12.34 7.89
C ASP A 11 6.71 -11.53 6.88
N PRO A 12 7.21 -11.27 5.67
CA PRO A 12 6.44 -10.67 4.58
C PRO A 12 5.16 -11.46 4.27
N GLY A 13 5.16 -12.76 4.57
CA GLY A 13 4.02 -13.68 4.50
C GLY A 13 2.79 -13.27 5.32
N ARG A 14 2.91 -12.28 6.22
CA ARG A 14 1.79 -11.73 6.99
C ARG A 14 1.21 -10.44 6.42
N ALA A 15 1.83 -9.89 5.38
CA ALA A 15 1.43 -8.63 4.78
C ALA A 15 0.44 -8.89 3.62
N PRO A 16 -0.75 -8.25 3.62
CA PRO A 16 -1.77 -8.52 2.59
C PRO A 16 -1.41 -7.96 1.19
N LEU A 17 -0.43 -7.05 1.10
CA LEU A 17 0.01 -6.44 -0.15
C LEU A 17 1.53 -6.32 -0.18
N LEU A 18 2.21 -7.24 -0.85
CA LEU A 18 3.66 -7.18 -0.97
C LEU A 18 4.08 -5.99 -1.83
N LEU A 19 5.16 -5.31 -1.45
CA LEU A 19 5.68 -4.12 -2.12
C LEU A 19 7.18 -4.27 -2.37
N SER A 20 7.63 -3.91 -3.56
CA SER A 20 9.04 -3.79 -3.91
C SER A 20 9.26 -2.48 -4.63
N ALA A 21 10.15 -1.63 -4.11
CA ALA A 21 10.39 -0.31 -4.67
C ALA A 21 11.86 -0.13 -5.02
N GLU A 22 12.12 0.42 -6.20
CA GLU A 22 13.46 0.72 -6.69
C GLU A 22 13.58 2.20 -7.06
N CYS A 23 14.76 2.77 -6.85
CA CYS A 23 15.05 4.15 -7.20
C CYS A 23 16.35 4.21 -8.00
N GLN A 24 16.27 4.70 -9.24
CA GLN A 24 17.43 4.92 -10.10
C GLN A 24 17.68 6.43 -10.23
N ARG A 25 18.94 6.84 -10.11
CA ARG A 25 19.36 8.25 -10.24
C ARG A 25 20.42 8.36 -11.32
N SER A 26 20.20 9.26 -12.28
CA SER A 26 21.15 9.56 -13.35
C SER A 26 21.29 11.08 -13.47
N GLY A 27 22.36 11.62 -12.89
CA GLY A 27 22.55 13.07 -12.78
C GLY A 27 21.41 13.74 -12.01
N THR A 28 20.67 14.62 -12.68
CA THR A 28 19.49 15.32 -12.12
C THR A 28 18.18 14.55 -12.29
N VAL A 29 18.17 13.44 -13.03
CA VAL A 29 16.96 12.65 -13.27
C VAL A 29 16.83 11.56 -12.22
N THR A 30 15.66 11.49 -11.60
CA THR A 30 15.30 10.40 -10.68
C THR A 30 14.14 9.61 -11.27
N ARG A 31 14.23 8.28 -11.21
CA ARG A 31 13.16 7.35 -11.57
C ARG A 31 12.88 6.44 -10.39
N VAL A 32 11.61 6.25 -10.08
CA VAL A 32 11.13 5.33 -9.04
C VAL A 32 10.14 4.37 -9.66
N SER A 33 10.28 3.08 -9.34
CA SER A 33 9.29 2.05 -9.64
C SER A 33 8.79 1.42 -8.34
N LEU A 34 7.52 0.99 -8.35
CA LEU A 34 6.90 0.20 -7.30
C LEU A 34 6.16 -0.97 -7.93
N ASP A 35 6.62 -2.17 -7.64
CA ASP A 35 5.87 -3.41 -7.87
C ASP A 35 5.02 -3.71 -6.65
N TYR A 36 3.76 -4.08 -6.89
CA TYR A 36 2.84 -4.50 -5.84
C TYR A 36 2.20 -5.83 -6.18
N HIS A 37 1.95 -6.65 -5.17
CA HIS A 37 1.37 -7.97 -5.32
C HIS A 37 0.48 -8.35 -4.12
N CYS A 38 -0.83 -8.41 -4.34
CA CYS A 38 -1.82 -8.92 -3.40
C CYS A 38 -1.76 -10.46 -3.39
N CYS A 39 -0.91 -11.01 -2.51
CA CYS A 39 -0.59 -12.43 -2.53
C CYS A 39 -1.71 -13.28 -1.91
N PRO A 40 -2.27 -14.29 -2.62
CA PRO A 40 -3.29 -15.16 -2.05
C PRO A 40 -2.82 -16.00 -0.86
N ALA A 41 -1.52 -16.21 -0.69
CA ALA A 41 -0.99 -16.91 0.48
C ALA A 41 -1.03 -16.06 1.76
N THR A 42 -1.09 -14.73 1.64
CA THR A 42 -0.91 -13.78 2.74
C THR A 42 -2.12 -12.89 2.98
N ALA A 43 -2.85 -12.59 1.91
CA ALA A 43 -4.04 -11.75 1.95
C ALA A 43 -5.27 -12.58 2.34
N PRO A 44 -6.17 -12.02 3.18
CA PRO A 44 -7.46 -12.63 3.41
C PRO A 44 -8.25 -12.73 2.10
N SER A 45 -9.23 -13.64 2.02
CA SER A 45 -10.07 -13.88 0.83
C SER A 45 -11.04 -12.73 0.45
N THR A 46 -10.74 -11.50 0.87
CA THR A 46 -11.47 -10.28 0.57
C THR A 46 -10.64 -9.34 -0.30
N GLN A 47 -11.31 -8.44 -1.01
CA GLN A 47 -10.65 -7.43 -1.82
C GLN A 47 -10.07 -6.31 -0.96
N LEU A 48 -8.94 -5.78 -1.41
CA LEU A 48 -8.42 -4.49 -0.94
C LEU A 48 -9.08 -3.40 -1.77
N THR A 49 -9.72 -2.44 -1.09
CA THR A 49 -10.48 -1.35 -1.70
C THR A 49 -9.89 0.00 -1.31
N ALA A 50 -10.28 1.06 -2.02
CA ALA A 50 -9.75 2.42 -1.84
C ALA A 50 -8.21 2.45 -1.87
N VAL A 51 -7.62 1.67 -2.78
CA VAL A 51 -6.16 1.50 -2.86
C VAL A 51 -5.53 2.76 -3.42
N GLN A 52 -4.62 3.36 -2.66
CA GLN A 52 -3.88 4.56 -3.05
C GLN A 52 -2.38 4.36 -2.85
N VAL A 53 -1.58 4.86 -3.78
CA VAL A 53 -0.13 4.94 -3.64
C VAL A 53 0.29 6.40 -3.69
N LEU A 54 1.14 6.78 -2.75
CA LEU A 54 1.59 8.14 -2.51
C LEU A 54 3.11 8.20 -2.62
N LEU A 55 3.62 9.08 -3.47
CA LEU A 55 5.05 9.38 -3.58
C LEU A 55 5.27 10.86 -3.29
N PRO A 56 5.87 11.22 -2.14
CA PRO A 56 6.26 12.59 -1.86
C PRO A 56 7.30 13.06 -2.88
N LEU A 57 7.11 14.27 -3.42
CA LEU A 57 8.10 14.92 -4.29
C LEU A 57 8.34 16.35 -3.83
N ASP A 58 9.52 16.85 -4.14
CA ASP A 58 9.81 18.26 -3.93
C ASP A 58 9.02 19.13 -4.93
N HIS A 59 8.64 20.34 -4.50
CA HIS A 59 7.94 21.32 -5.32
C HIS A 59 8.78 21.83 -6.51
N THR A 60 10.07 21.57 -6.51
CA THR A 60 11.01 21.92 -7.58
C THR A 60 11.14 20.82 -8.63
N ALA A 61 10.42 19.69 -8.50
CA ALA A 61 10.45 18.62 -9.48
C ALA A 61 9.80 19.06 -10.79
N THR A 62 10.51 18.88 -11.90
CA THR A 62 10.07 19.21 -13.26
C THR A 62 10.05 17.97 -14.15
N ASP A 63 9.52 18.09 -15.37
CA ASP A 63 9.47 17.02 -16.38
C ASP A 63 8.91 15.70 -15.84
N LEU A 64 7.84 15.82 -15.04
CA LEU A 64 7.20 14.69 -14.40
C LEU A 64 6.54 13.77 -15.42
N GLN A 65 6.92 12.49 -15.39
CA GLN A 65 6.32 11.42 -16.16
C GLN A 65 5.86 10.31 -15.22
N CYS A 66 4.64 9.82 -15.41
CA CYS A 66 4.05 8.77 -14.58
C CYS A 66 3.39 7.70 -15.44
N GLN A 67 3.62 6.43 -15.11
CA GLN A 67 2.97 5.28 -15.73
C GLN A 67 2.54 4.29 -14.66
N PRO A 68 1.24 4.04 -14.46
CA PRO A 68 0.10 4.75 -15.06
C PRO A 68 0.05 6.23 -14.65
N PRO A 69 -0.82 7.06 -15.28
CA PRO A 69 -0.97 8.46 -14.91
C PRO A 69 -1.29 8.65 -13.42
N ALA A 70 -0.60 9.60 -12.78
CA ALA A 70 -0.81 10.00 -11.40
C ALA A 70 -1.41 11.41 -11.33
N SER A 71 -2.14 11.70 -10.27
CA SER A 71 -2.52 13.07 -9.92
C SER A 71 -1.47 13.71 -9.02
N TRP A 72 -1.12 14.97 -9.28
CA TRP A 72 -0.29 15.77 -8.37
C TRP A 72 -1.15 16.48 -7.34
N ASN A 73 -0.84 16.31 -6.05
CA ASN A 73 -1.43 17.10 -4.97
C ASN A 73 -0.42 18.17 -4.53
N SER A 74 -0.73 19.44 -4.81
CA SER A 74 0.10 20.59 -4.44
C SER A 74 0.06 20.92 -2.94
N GLU A 75 -1.06 20.69 -2.25
CA GLU A 75 -1.22 20.95 -0.82
C GLU A 75 -0.32 20.02 0.00
N GLU A 76 -0.27 18.74 -0.39
CA GLU A 76 0.48 17.69 0.31
C GLU A 76 1.81 17.35 -0.36
N ARG A 77 2.14 18.04 -1.46
CA ARG A 77 3.39 17.89 -2.25
C ARG A 77 3.72 16.43 -2.57
N ARG A 78 2.75 15.73 -3.16
CA ARG A 78 2.88 14.31 -3.47
C ARG A 78 2.13 13.90 -4.71
N LEU A 79 2.65 12.89 -5.39
CA LEU A 79 1.90 12.14 -6.39
C LEU A 79 0.95 11.17 -5.71
N LEU A 80 -0.20 10.98 -6.36
CA LEU A 80 -1.24 10.07 -5.95
C LEU A 80 -1.69 9.24 -7.13
N TRP A 81 -1.53 7.92 -7.01
CA TRP A 81 -2.20 6.93 -7.83
C TRP A 81 -3.41 6.38 -7.07
N LYS A 82 -4.57 6.34 -7.73
CA LYS A 82 -5.76 5.63 -7.24
C LYS A 82 -5.90 4.35 -8.06
N LEU A 83 -5.66 3.22 -7.42
CA LEU A 83 -5.69 1.91 -8.07
C LEU A 83 -7.09 1.28 -7.99
N PRO A 84 -7.46 0.40 -8.94
CA PRO A 84 -8.66 -0.41 -8.80
C PRO A 84 -8.55 -1.35 -7.59
N ASN A 85 -9.68 -1.89 -7.17
CA ASN A 85 -9.71 -2.86 -6.08
C ASN A 85 -8.83 -4.08 -6.41
N LEU A 86 -7.98 -4.48 -5.47
CA LEU A 86 -7.06 -5.60 -5.64
C LEU A 86 -7.67 -6.88 -5.07
N SER A 87 -7.54 -7.98 -5.81
CA SER A 87 -8.09 -9.29 -5.43
C SER A 87 -6.97 -10.33 -5.35
N PRO A 88 -6.84 -11.08 -4.25
CA PRO A 88 -5.83 -12.13 -4.14
C PRO A 88 -6.11 -13.34 -5.04
N THR A 89 -7.38 -13.57 -5.35
CA THR A 89 -7.84 -14.74 -6.13
C THR A 89 -7.72 -14.57 -7.65
N ASN A 90 -7.37 -13.37 -8.13
CA ASN A 90 -7.26 -13.09 -9.55
C ASN A 90 -5.89 -12.46 -9.84
N HIS A 91 -4.97 -13.25 -10.38
CA HIS A 91 -3.60 -12.83 -10.65
C HIS A 91 -3.49 -11.54 -11.47
N SER A 92 -4.38 -11.31 -12.45
CA SER A 92 -4.35 -10.08 -13.26
C SER A 92 -4.89 -8.85 -12.54
N LYS A 93 -5.60 -9.04 -11.42
CA LYS A 93 -6.15 -7.97 -10.57
C LYS A 93 -5.47 -7.88 -9.20
N GLY A 94 -4.46 -8.71 -8.95
CA GLY A 94 -3.71 -8.73 -7.69
C GLY A 94 -2.40 -7.95 -7.77
N SER A 95 -1.87 -7.74 -8.97
CA SER A 95 -0.48 -7.33 -9.17
C SER A 95 -0.34 -6.23 -10.22
N GLY A 96 0.74 -5.47 -10.13
CA GLY A 96 1.08 -4.48 -11.13
C GLY A 96 2.31 -3.66 -10.73
N THR A 97 2.65 -2.72 -11.61
CA THR A 97 3.81 -1.86 -11.48
C THR A 97 3.41 -0.40 -11.70
N LEU A 98 3.99 0.49 -10.91
CA LEU A 98 3.89 1.94 -11.05
C LEU A 98 5.28 2.50 -11.25
N CYS A 99 5.41 3.50 -12.11
CA CYS A 99 6.66 4.19 -12.36
C CYS A 99 6.43 5.70 -12.37
N ALA A 100 7.37 6.45 -11.78
CA ALA A 100 7.47 7.90 -11.93
C ALA A 100 8.91 8.29 -12.22
N SER A 101 9.10 9.29 -13.07
CA SER A 101 10.39 9.97 -13.24
C SER A 101 10.21 11.46 -13.30
N TRP A 102 11.19 12.19 -12.77
CA TRP A 102 11.22 13.63 -12.76
C TRP A 102 12.66 14.13 -12.80
N GLN A 103 12.81 15.39 -13.20
CA GLN A 103 14.07 16.11 -13.14
C GLN A 103 14.11 16.98 -11.87
N CYS A 104 15.26 16.94 -11.20
CA CYS A 104 15.56 17.79 -10.05
C CYS A 104 16.42 18.98 -10.51
N LEU A 105 16.36 20.10 -9.78
CA LEU A 105 17.26 21.24 -10.02
C LEU A 105 18.74 20.85 -9.85
N GLU A 106 19.03 20.03 -8.85
CA GLU A 106 20.35 19.50 -8.56
C GLU A 106 20.31 17.97 -8.38
N ALA A 107 21.47 17.33 -8.51
CA ALA A 107 21.57 15.89 -8.30
C ALA A 107 21.16 15.52 -6.84
N PRO A 108 20.24 14.56 -6.64
CA PRO A 108 19.74 14.24 -5.30
C PRO A 108 20.84 13.66 -4.39
N ARG A 109 21.11 14.32 -3.26
CA ARG A 109 22.11 13.89 -2.27
C ARG A 109 21.53 13.18 -1.04
N GLY A 110 20.20 13.16 -0.90
CA GLY A 110 19.48 12.56 0.23
C GLY A 110 19.19 11.06 0.07
N PRO A 111 18.56 10.43 1.08
CA PRO A 111 18.13 9.03 0.98
C PRO A 111 17.16 8.82 -0.18
N ALA A 112 17.01 7.58 -0.63
CA ALA A 112 16.00 7.23 -1.61
C ALA A 112 14.60 7.59 -1.07
N PRO A 113 13.67 8.04 -1.94
CA PRO A 113 12.31 8.29 -1.52
C PRO A 113 11.63 7.01 -1.01
N SER A 114 10.54 7.18 -0.27
CA SER A 114 9.69 6.07 0.17
C SER A 114 8.27 6.29 -0.30
N LEU A 115 7.61 5.23 -0.76
CA LEU A 115 6.21 5.27 -1.15
C LEU A 115 5.34 4.85 0.04
N ALA A 116 4.22 5.54 0.24
CA ALA A 116 3.18 5.13 1.18
C ALA A 116 2.01 4.51 0.42
N VAL A 117 1.41 3.47 0.99
CA VAL A 117 0.24 2.80 0.40
C VAL A 117 -0.92 2.80 1.39
N GLN A 118 -2.11 3.06 0.89
CA GLN A 118 -3.34 3.05 1.67
C GLN A 118 -4.35 2.09 1.06
N PHE A 119 -5.07 1.34 1.90
CA PHE A 119 -6.17 0.47 1.48
C PHE A 119 -7.06 0.10 2.67
N VAL A 120 -8.25 -0.40 2.35
CA VAL A 120 -9.24 -0.91 3.32
C VAL A 120 -9.72 -2.29 2.91
N GLY A 121 -9.88 -3.19 3.86
CA GLY A 121 -10.51 -4.50 3.68
C GLY A 121 -11.69 -4.70 4.63
N SER A 122 -12.68 -5.48 4.18
CA SER A 122 -13.88 -5.78 4.97
C SER A 122 -14.29 -7.24 4.81
N GLY A 123 -14.98 -7.79 5.81
CA GLY A 123 -15.41 -9.19 5.82
C GLY A 123 -14.34 -10.19 6.32
N ALA A 124 -13.12 -9.73 6.61
CA ALA A 124 -12.03 -10.57 7.13
C ALA A 124 -11.15 -9.82 8.14
N SER A 125 -10.34 -10.56 8.91
CA SER A 125 -9.32 -10.04 9.81
C SER A 125 -7.93 -10.50 9.36
N LEU A 126 -6.91 -9.64 9.50
CA LEU A 126 -5.51 -10.01 9.21
C LEU A 126 -4.92 -10.94 10.28
N SER A 127 -5.45 -10.88 11.51
CA SER A 127 -4.99 -11.73 12.61
C SER A 127 -5.53 -13.17 12.54
N GLY A 128 -6.53 -13.44 11.69
CA GLY A 128 -7.27 -14.70 11.69
C GLY A 128 -8.16 -14.90 12.93
N MET A 129 -8.20 -13.94 13.86
CA MET A 129 -9.00 -14.06 15.07
C MET A 129 -10.49 -14.12 14.74
N ASP A 130 -11.19 -14.99 15.46
CA ASP A 130 -12.64 -15.08 15.46
C ASP A 130 -13.23 -14.95 16.86
N LEU A 131 -14.54 -14.74 16.91
CA LEU A 131 -15.29 -14.51 18.14
C LEU A 131 -16.48 -15.49 18.18
N GLU A 132 -16.58 -16.27 19.26
CA GLU A 132 -17.66 -17.22 19.48
C GLU A 132 -18.32 -16.99 20.84
N LEU A 133 -19.64 -17.18 20.95
CA LEU A 133 -20.35 -17.15 22.23
C LEU A 133 -20.34 -18.54 22.87
N VAL A 134 -20.00 -18.61 24.15
CA VAL A 134 -20.13 -19.84 24.93
C VAL A 134 -21.45 -19.79 25.71
N GLY A 135 -22.32 -20.78 25.47
CA GLY A 135 -23.64 -20.92 26.10
C GLY A 135 -24.80 -20.45 25.22
N SER A 136 -26.04 -20.82 25.60
CA SER A 136 -27.22 -20.70 24.73
C SER A 136 -28.09 -19.46 24.95
N ARG A 137 -27.79 -18.63 25.97
CA ARG A 137 -28.65 -17.49 26.37
C ARG A 137 -28.47 -16.24 25.52
N TYR A 138 -27.42 -16.16 24.74
CA TYR A 138 -27.09 -15.01 23.91
C TYR A 138 -26.87 -15.45 22.46
N ARG A 139 -27.14 -14.55 21.51
CA ARG A 139 -26.82 -14.74 20.10
C ARG A 139 -26.08 -13.52 19.57
N MET A 140 -25.08 -13.74 18.72
CA MET A 140 -24.50 -12.66 17.93
C MET A 140 -25.39 -12.39 16.72
N SER A 141 -25.87 -11.16 16.60
CA SER A 141 -26.63 -10.74 15.41
C SER A 141 -25.73 -10.43 14.22
N LEU A 142 -24.51 -9.95 14.49
CA LEU A 142 -23.53 -9.59 13.46
C LEU A 142 -22.11 -9.62 14.05
N VAL A 143 -21.17 -10.19 13.31
CA VAL A 143 -19.72 -10.02 13.54
C VAL A 143 -19.15 -9.23 12.38
N LYS A 144 -18.79 -7.97 12.63
CA LYS A 144 -18.21 -7.09 11.59
C LYS A 144 -16.69 -7.10 11.67
N LYS A 145 -16.03 -7.65 10.64
CA LYS A 145 -14.57 -7.65 10.49
C LYS A 145 -14.14 -6.63 9.44
N ARG A 146 -13.16 -5.80 9.77
CA ARG A 146 -12.57 -4.80 8.86
C ARG A 146 -11.13 -4.49 9.26
N PHE A 147 -10.32 -4.09 8.31
CA PHE A 147 -8.98 -3.55 8.52
C PHE A 147 -8.72 -2.38 7.58
N ALA A 148 -7.78 -1.52 7.96
CA ALA A 148 -7.31 -0.41 7.14
C ALA A 148 -5.81 -0.26 7.36
N THR A 149 -5.12 0.28 6.37
CA THR A 149 -3.70 0.62 6.48
C THR A 149 -3.45 1.67 7.56
N GLY A 150 -2.48 1.40 8.43
CA GLY A 150 -1.77 2.42 9.19
C GLY A 150 -0.59 2.97 8.37
N LYS A 151 0.59 3.07 8.98
CA LYS A 151 1.83 3.40 8.25
C LYS A 151 2.30 2.17 7.43
N TYR A 152 1.99 2.17 6.14
CA TYR A 152 2.38 1.11 5.21
C TYR A 152 3.28 1.71 4.13
N MET A 153 4.56 1.31 4.09
CA MET A 153 5.56 1.96 3.25
C MET A 153 6.48 0.97 2.54
N ALA A 154 6.96 1.37 1.37
CA ALA A 154 8.07 0.74 0.67
C ALA A 154 9.21 1.75 0.56
N GLY A 155 10.35 1.45 1.17
CA GLY A 155 11.58 2.22 0.95
C GLY A 155 12.24 1.77 -0.35
N CYS A 156 12.68 2.70 -1.18
CA CYS A 156 13.40 2.36 -2.39
C CYS A 156 14.82 1.89 -2.07
N SER A 157 15.26 0.80 -2.71
CA SER A 157 16.69 0.51 -2.88
C SER A 157 17.27 1.40 -4.00
N LEU A 158 18.50 1.86 -3.83
CA LEU A 158 19.27 2.58 -4.85
C LEU A 158 20.05 1.63 -5.76
#